data_AF-A0A8H4FJ25-F1
#
_entry.id   AF-A0A8H4FJ25-F1
#
_cell.length_a   1.000
_cell.length_b   1.000
_cell.length_c   1.000
_cell.angle_alpha   90.00
_cell.angle_beta   90.00
_cell.angle_gamma   90.00
#
_symmetry.space_group_name_H-M   'P 1'
#
loop_
_entity.id
_entity.type
_entity.pdbx_description
1 polymer ?
#
loop_
_entity_poly.entity_id
_entity_poly.type
_entity_poly.pdbx_seq_one_letter_code
_entity_poly.pdbx_strand_id
1 'polypeptide(L)'
;MSTNSLVSLQALLEIGFSQGKAEQLWTEWSNWPEGPVSRETDPYDGGLQMTFDHFFIAGLERDDGDVWGDDETEWRNSLTRYGINSSAAYQSNKLGLGAALINSDTQDAIMNPEFEHLRLAQSARFLAKDTVEMRYAWLQRCANQSTTIPSLQSSTAENDGQAPENIPHEANRGPPYKLKLYKAAELGRAHRLFDENGAFDCIADLRSPAPSDFTAHSSAFYFSPDIEVAQLEGAYAKRRASRSSIVLIQITIPVDEIDKLPDEEILSGLHWTDLLWKQLVWSSRRGEIMSGDLRKYRGVTIIVGTKARLPNAAYSKMESPGDIKKDCIYMVTEKFESPSAIQWMFSAEGEEFLRDHGSFKVVSYF
;
A
#
# COMPACT_ATOMS: atom_id res chain seq x y z
N MET A 1 -5.13 -18.75 -28.10
CA MET A 1 -4.11 -18.08 -27.28
C MET A 1 -3.84 -18.99 -26.09
N SER A 2 -2.61 -19.49 -25.99
CA SER A 2 -2.21 -20.55 -25.04
C SER A 2 -2.35 -20.05 -23.61
N THR A 3 -2.73 -20.94 -22.70
CA THR A 3 -2.79 -20.74 -21.25
C THR A 3 -1.46 -20.15 -20.73
N ASN A 4 -1.43 -18.85 -20.40
CA ASN A 4 -0.27 -18.21 -19.81
C ASN A 4 -0.05 -18.77 -18.39
N SER A 5 1.02 -19.56 -18.20
CA SER A 5 1.50 -19.92 -16.87
C SER A 5 1.95 -18.65 -16.14
N LEU A 6 1.43 -18.41 -14.93
CA LEU A 6 1.86 -17.34 -14.04
C LEU A 6 3.36 -17.41 -13.71
N VAL A 7 3.91 -18.62 -13.71
CA VAL A 7 5.34 -18.89 -13.55
C VAL A 7 5.94 -18.99 -14.95
N SER A 8 6.45 -17.86 -15.46
CA SER A 8 7.06 -17.78 -16.80
C SER A 8 7.95 -16.54 -16.98
N LEU A 9 8.84 -16.60 -17.98
CA LEU A 9 9.58 -15.43 -18.46
C LEU A 9 8.65 -14.27 -18.86
N GLN A 10 7.53 -14.60 -19.51
CA GLN A 10 6.55 -13.61 -19.95
C GLN A 10 5.93 -12.85 -18.78
N ALA A 11 5.61 -13.55 -17.67
CA ALA A 11 5.10 -12.90 -16.47
C ALA A 11 6.10 -11.87 -15.90
N LEU A 12 7.41 -12.19 -15.88
CA LEU A 12 8.47 -11.26 -15.43
C LEU A 12 8.53 -9.99 -16.30
N LEU A 13 8.38 -10.13 -17.62
CA LEU A 13 8.31 -8.99 -18.53
C LEU A 13 7.05 -8.14 -18.29
N GLU A 14 5.90 -8.79 -18.09
CA GLU A 14 4.62 -8.12 -17.90
C GLU A 14 4.56 -7.30 -16.60
N ILE A 15 5.20 -7.78 -15.54
CA ILE A 15 5.28 -7.06 -14.27
C ILE A 15 6.29 -5.90 -14.28
N GLY A 16 7.13 -5.78 -15.32
CA GLY A 16 7.95 -4.58 -15.56
C GLY A 16 9.45 -4.77 -15.44
N PHE A 17 9.95 -6.00 -15.37
CA PHE A 17 11.38 -6.25 -15.52
C PHE A 17 11.83 -6.01 -16.96
N SER A 18 13.08 -5.57 -17.12
CA SER A 18 13.76 -5.50 -18.41
C SER A 18 14.01 -6.91 -18.96
N GLN A 19 14.21 -7.03 -20.28
CA GLN A 19 14.49 -8.31 -20.92
C GLN A 19 15.65 -9.05 -20.24
N GLY A 20 16.78 -8.38 -20.05
CA GLY A 20 17.96 -9.01 -19.45
C GLY A 20 17.74 -9.46 -18.00
N LYS A 21 17.03 -8.67 -17.18
CA LYS A 21 16.71 -9.06 -15.81
C LYS A 21 15.70 -10.21 -15.77
N ALA A 22 14.69 -10.18 -16.63
CA ALA A 22 13.70 -11.24 -16.75
C ALA A 22 14.35 -12.56 -17.18
N GLU A 23 15.25 -12.55 -18.17
CA GLU A 23 16.02 -13.71 -18.61
C GLU A 23 16.93 -14.25 -17.52
N GLN A 24 17.60 -13.37 -16.78
CA GLN A 24 18.41 -13.75 -15.61
C GLN A 24 17.56 -14.48 -14.56
N LEU A 25 16.48 -13.83 -14.10
CA LEU A 25 15.59 -14.39 -13.07
C LEU A 25 14.96 -15.71 -13.54
N TRP A 26 14.55 -15.78 -14.80
CA TRP A 26 13.98 -17.01 -15.37
C TRP A 26 15.01 -18.14 -15.46
N THR A 27 16.26 -17.83 -15.79
CA THR A 27 17.36 -18.81 -15.84
C THR A 27 17.66 -19.33 -14.43
N GLU A 28 17.71 -18.45 -13.43
CA GLU A 28 17.88 -18.82 -12.01
C GLU A 28 16.71 -19.70 -11.52
N TRP A 29 15.47 -19.33 -11.83
CA TRP A 29 14.28 -20.12 -11.46
C TRP A 29 14.24 -21.49 -12.16
N SER A 30 14.58 -21.54 -13.45
CA SER A 30 14.52 -22.77 -14.25
C SER A 30 15.61 -23.77 -13.87
N ASN A 31 16.79 -23.28 -13.50
CA ASN A 31 17.94 -24.08 -13.07
C ASN A 31 18.07 -24.09 -11.54
N TRP A 32 16.94 -24.24 -10.84
CA TRP A 32 16.92 -24.25 -9.39
C TRP A 32 17.80 -25.37 -8.83
N PRO A 33 18.72 -25.07 -7.90
CA PRO A 33 19.63 -26.08 -7.38
C PRO A 33 18.88 -27.11 -6.52
N GLU A 34 19.36 -28.36 -6.52
CA GLU A 34 18.94 -29.34 -5.53
C GLU A 34 19.33 -28.85 -4.14
N GLY A 35 18.39 -28.91 -3.18
CA GLY A 35 18.63 -28.40 -1.85
C GLY A 35 17.41 -28.50 -0.93
N PRO A 36 17.51 -27.94 0.29
CA PRO A 36 16.45 -28.03 1.30
C PRO A 36 15.22 -27.14 1.00
N VAL A 37 15.29 -26.30 -0.04
CA VAL A 37 14.20 -25.44 -0.49
C VAL A 37 13.89 -25.78 -1.95
N SER A 38 12.68 -26.27 -2.21
CA SER A 38 12.19 -26.54 -3.57
C SER A 38 11.35 -25.37 -4.10
N ARG A 39 10.98 -25.36 -5.38
CA ARG A 39 10.06 -24.37 -5.94
C ARG A 39 8.62 -24.79 -5.68
N GLU A 40 7.71 -23.82 -5.68
CA GLU A 40 6.26 -24.09 -5.68
C GLU A 40 5.77 -24.94 -6.87
N THR A 41 6.58 -25.04 -7.93
CA THR A 41 6.29 -25.86 -9.12
C THR A 41 6.87 -27.28 -9.06
N ASP A 42 7.71 -27.55 -8.05
CA ASP A 42 8.27 -28.88 -7.81
C ASP A 42 7.28 -29.73 -6.97
N PRO A 43 7.35 -31.07 -7.05
CA PRO A 43 6.53 -31.94 -6.20
C PRO A 43 6.73 -31.63 -4.72
N TYR A 44 5.63 -31.50 -3.97
CA TYR A 44 5.71 -31.25 -2.53
C TYR A 44 6.29 -32.47 -1.80
N ASP A 45 7.41 -32.25 -1.11
CA ASP A 45 8.18 -33.26 -0.39
C ASP A 45 8.12 -33.08 1.15
N GLY A 46 7.27 -32.17 1.63
CA GLY A 46 7.20 -31.80 3.05
C GLY A 46 8.20 -30.72 3.46
N GLY A 47 9.06 -30.25 2.54
CA GLY A 47 10.05 -29.20 2.78
C GLY A 47 9.53 -27.77 2.62
N LEU A 48 10.44 -26.81 2.74
CA LEU A 48 10.17 -25.40 2.45
C LEU A 48 10.08 -25.20 0.94
N GLN A 49 9.06 -24.46 0.49
CA GLN A 49 8.91 -24.09 -0.92
C GLN A 49 9.07 -22.58 -1.10
N MET A 50 9.87 -22.20 -2.11
CA MET A 50 9.97 -20.84 -2.60
C MET A 50 8.86 -20.59 -3.61
N THR A 51 8.03 -19.57 -3.37
CA THR A 51 7.03 -19.13 -4.35
C THR A 51 7.64 -18.17 -5.36
N PHE A 52 7.04 -18.07 -6.55
CA PHE A 52 7.62 -17.28 -7.63
C PHE A 52 7.67 -15.78 -7.30
N ASP A 53 6.68 -15.27 -6.56
CA ASP A 53 6.67 -13.89 -6.07
C ASP A 53 7.81 -13.58 -5.11
N HIS A 54 7.98 -14.39 -4.06
CA HIS A 54 9.06 -14.21 -3.10
C HIS A 54 10.43 -14.28 -3.78
N PHE A 55 10.58 -15.15 -4.79
CA PHE A 55 11.80 -15.26 -5.57
C PHE A 55 12.15 -13.96 -6.33
N PHE A 56 11.24 -13.42 -7.14
CA PHE A 56 11.56 -12.21 -7.91
C PHE A 56 11.68 -10.96 -7.04
N ILE A 57 10.99 -10.93 -5.88
CA ILE A 57 11.13 -9.86 -4.89
C ILE A 57 12.49 -9.92 -4.21
N ALA A 58 12.94 -11.11 -3.79
CA ALA A 58 14.30 -11.28 -3.26
C ALA A 58 15.36 -10.85 -4.29
N GLY A 59 15.09 -11.02 -5.59
CA GLY A 59 15.95 -10.56 -6.67
C GLY A 59 16.11 -9.03 -6.78
N LEU A 60 15.18 -8.24 -6.22
CA LEU A 60 15.26 -6.78 -6.10
C LEU A 60 16.06 -6.35 -4.85
N GLU A 61 16.05 -7.16 -3.81
CA GLU A 61 16.64 -6.82 -2.50
C GLU A 61 18.15 -7.07 -2.43
N ARG A 62 18.74 -7.73 -3.44
CA ARG A 62 20.18 -8.04 -3.53
C ARG A 62 21.09 -6.83 -3.81
N ASP A 63 20.54 -5.69 -4.24
CA ASP A 63 21.30 -4.48 -4.58
C ASP A 63 21.15 -3.43 -3.47
N ASP A 64 22.26 -2.84 -3.03
CA ASP A 64 22.33 -1.85 -1.94
C ASP A 64 22.16 -0.40 -2.43
N GLY A 65 21.92 -0.22 -3.72
CA GLY A 65 21.79 1.03 -4.44
C GLY A 65 20.53 1.85 -4.25
N ASP A 66 19.90 1.78 -3.08
CA ASP A 66 18.62 2.43 -2.83
C ASP A 66 18.77 3.94 -2.67
N VAL A 67 17.88 4.68 -3.30
CA VAL A 67 17.90 6.15 -3.34
C VAL A 67 16.52 6.72 -3.04
N TRP A 68 16.49 7.93 -2.48
CA TRP A 68 15.27 8.64 -2.10
C TRP A 68 15.43 10.17 -2.08
N GLY A 69 16.56 10.67 -2.62
CA GLY A 69 16.78 12.10 -2.87
C GLY A 69 16.02 12.57 -4.11
N ASP A 70 16.17 13.83 -4.50
CA ASP A 70 15.51 14.42 -5.67
C ASP A 70 16.27 14.22 -6.99
N ASP A 71 17.50 13.67 -6.96
CA ASP A 71 18.30 13.43 -8.17
C ASP A 71 17.67 12.37 -9.10
N GLU A 72 17.07 12.82 -10.19
CA GLU A 72 16.43 11.94 -11.18
C GLU A 72 17.40 10.92 -11.82
N THR A 73 18.67 11.29 -11.97
CA THR A 73 19.68 10.42 -12.57
C THR A 73 20.01 9.27 -11.63
N GLU A 74 20.19 9.56 -10.34
CA GLU A 74 20.38 8.53 -9.32
C GLU A 74 19.18 7.58 -9.24
N TRP A 75 17.96 8.11 -9.31
CA TRP A 75 16.73 7.33 -9.35
C TRP A 75 16.69 6.37 -10.54
N ARG A 76 16.92 6.86 -11.76
CA ARG A 76 16.92 6.03 -12.97
C ARG A 76 18.03 4.98 -12.95
N ASN A 77 19.21 5.33 -12.43
CA ASN A 77 20.31 4.38 -12.25
C ASN A 77 19.95 3.29 -11.22
N SER A 78 19.31 3.65 -10.12
CA SER A 78 18.81 2.71 -9.10
C SER A 78 17.76 1.75 -9.69
N LEU A 79 16.74 2.27 -10.37
CA LEU A 79 15.72 1.44 -11.05
C LEU A 79 16.33 0.53 -12.13
N THR A 80 17.35 0.99 -12.84
CA THR A 80 18.07 0.19 -13.84
C THR A 80 18.84 -0.96 -13.20
N ARG A 81 19.47 -0.75 -12.04
CA ARG A 81 20.15 -1.82 -11.28
C ARG A 81 19.19 -2.89 -10.78
N TYR A 82 18.00 -2.48 -10.34
CA TYR A 82 16.90 -3.40 -10.03
C TYR A 82 16.35 -4.12 -11.27
N GLY A 83 16.76 -3.71 -12.47
CA GLY A 83 16.36 -4.29 -13.73
C GLY A 83 14.93 -3.92 -14.13
N ILE A 84 14.42 -2.76 -13.69
CA ILE A 84 13.11 -2.24 -14.11
C ILE A 84 13.23 -1.67 -15.53
N ASN A 85 12.27 -1.99 -16.41
CA ASN A 85 12.34 -1.60 -17.82
C ASN A 85 12.23 -0.09 -18.06
N SER A 86 13.01 0.41 -19.02
CA SER A 86 13.02 1.83 -19.45
C SER A 86 12.79 1.97 -20.96
N SER A 87 12.29 3.15 -21.35
CA SER A 87 12.05 3.55 -22.75
C SER A 87 13.30 3.49 -23.62
N ALA A 88 14.46 3.81 -23.04
CA ALA A 88 15.72 3.85 -23.76
C ALA A 88 16.15 2.46 -24.29
N ALA A 89 15.82 1.38 -23.58
CA ALA A 89 16.09 0.01 -24.02
C ALA A 89 15.12 -0.47 -25.12
N TYR A 90 13.92 0.11 -25.19
CA TYR A 90 12.91 -0.25 -26.19
C TYR A 90 13.22 0.32 -27.58
N GLN A 91 13.91 1.47 -27.67
CA GLN A 91 14.22 2.11 -28.96
C GLN A 91 15.28 1.36 -29.79
N SER A 92 16.13 0.52 -29.20
CA SER A 92 17.17 -0.22 -29.96
C SER A 92 16.65 -1.48 -30.67
N ASN A 93 15.48 -2.00 -30.30
CA ASN A 93 14.91 -3.25 -30.86
C ASN A 93 13.75 -3.02 -31.85
N LYS A 94 13.62 -1.82 -32.42
CA LYS A 94 12.57 -1.48 -33.41
C LYS A 94 12.87 -1.99 -34.84
N LEU A 95 13.44 -3.19 -34.96
CA LEU A 95 13.63 -3.89 -36.23
C LEU A 95 13.14 -5.33 -36.09
N GLY A 96 11.82 -5.50 -36.22
CA GLY A 96 11.25 -6.77 -36.65
C GLY A 96 10.74 -7.67 -35.53
N LEU A 97 9.62 -7.29 -34.92
CA LEU A 97 8.47 -8.18 -34.61
C LEU A 97 7.39 -7.30 -33.97
N GLY A 98 6.13 -7.52 -34.35
CA GLY A 98 4.98 -6.72 -33.90
C GLY A 98 4.69 -6.87 -32.41
N ALA A 99 5.49 -6.23 -31.56
CA ALA A 99 5.27 -6.07 -30.12
C ALA A 99 4.24 -4.97 -29.87
N ALA A 100 2.98 -5.27 -30.21
CA ALA A 100 1.87 -4.49 -29.68
C ALA A 100 1.79 -4.70 -28.17
N LEU A 101 1.94 -3.61 -27.40
CA LEU A 101 1.51 -3.48 -26.00
C LEU A 101 2.27 -4.29 -24.94
N ILE A 102 3.61 -4.33 -25.02
CA ILE A 102 4.42 -4.58 -23.81
C ILE A 102 4.43 -3.28 -23.00
N ASN A 103 4.21 -3.41 -21.69
CA ASN A 103 3.91 -2.35 -20.72
C ASN A 103 4.71 -1.06 -20.96
N SER A 104 4.00 0.08 -21.03
CA SER A 104 4.58 1.42 -21.03
C SER A 104 5.66 1.54 -19.94
N ASP A 105 6.78 2.17 -20.30
CA ASP A 105 8.03 2.27 -19.55
C ASP A 105 7.84 2.39 -18.04
N THR A 106 8.09 1.30 -17.30
CA THR A 106 7.81 1.24 -15.86
C THR A 106 8.62 2.28 -15.10
N GLN A 107 9.86 2.53 -15.52
CA GLN A 107 10.65 3.64 -14.99
C GLN A 107 9.96 4.98 -15.21
N ASP A 108 9.42 5.29 -16.40
CA ASP A 108 8.78 6.58 -16.66
C ASP A 108 7.43 6.72 -15.95
N ALA A 109 6.75 5.60 -15.68
CA ALA A 109 5.55 5.59 -14.86
C ALA A 109 5.85 5.86 -13.38
N ILE A 110 6.94 5.31 -12.84
CA ILE A 110 7.45 5.61 -11.50
C ILE A 110 7.95 7.06 -11.44
N MET A 111 8.69 7.51 -12.44
CA MET A 111 9.34 8.82 -12.51
C MET A 111 8.41 9.94 -13.03
N ASN A 112 7.09 9.74 -13.07
CA ASN A 112 6.18 10.77 -13.57
C ASN A 112 6.28 12.05 -12.70
N PRO A 113 6.65 13.21 -13.28
CA PRO A 113 6.82 14.46 -12.53
C PRO A 113 5.57 14.91 -11.77
N GLU A 114 4.36 14.60 -12.27
CA GLU A 114 3.10 14.94 -11.60
C GLU A 114 2.99 14.30 -10.20
N PHE A 115 3.69 13.17 -10.00
CA PHE A 115 3.70 12.42 -8.74
C PHE A 115 5.04 12.50 -8.03
N GLU A 116 5.90 13.50 -8.34
CA GLU A 116 7.22 13.64 -7.74
C GLU A 116 7.17 13.63 -6.20
N HIS A 117 6.26 14.40 -5.60
CA HIS A 117 6.12 14.47 -4.15
C HIS A 117 5.79 13.10 -3.51
N LEU A 118 4.98 12.28 -4.19
CA LEU A 118 4.65 10.92 -3.79
C LEU A 118 5.80 9.94 -4.03
N ARG A 119 6.49 10.09 -5.16
CA ARG A 119 7.69 9.31 -5.50
C ARG A 119 8.77 9.50 -4.44
N LEU A 120 9.04 10.75 -4.06
CA LEU A 120 10.03 11.12 -3.04
C LEU A 120 9.57 10.82 -1.61
N ALA A 121 8.34 10.33 -1.41
CA ALA A 121 7.88 9.82 -0.13
C ALA A 121 8.28 8.35 0.11
N GLN A 122 8.95 7.72 -0.86
CA GLN A 122 9.42 6.35 -0.79
C GLN A 122 10.81 6.23 -1.42
N SER A 123 11.46 5.09 -1.26
CA SER A 123 12.72 4.81 -1.95
C SER A 123 12.49 4.18 -3.33
N ALA A 124 13.50 4.22 -4.18
CA ALA A 124 13.48 3.60 -5.50
C ALA A 124 13.19 2.10 -5.42
N ARG A 125 13.80 1.40 -4.47
CA ARG A 125 13.55 -0.02 -4.24
C ARG A 125 12.12 -0.29 -3.81
N PHE A 126 11.59 0.52 -2.88
CA PHE A 126 10.20 0.37 -2.44
C PHE A 126 9.24 0.50 -3.63
N LEU A 127 9.41 1.53 -4.46
CA LEU A 127 8.53 1.75 -5.61
C LEU A 127 8.70 0.69 -6.69
N ALA A 128 9.91 0.19 -6.93
CA ALA A 128 10.14 -0.95 -7.81
C ALA A 128 9.40 -2.20 -7.33
N LYS A 129 9.62 -2.57 -6.06
CA LYS A 129 8.98 -3.71 -5.38
C LYS A 129 7.46 -3.61 -5.44
N ASP A 130 6.90 -2.51 -4.94
CA ASP A 130 5.46 -2.29 -4.90
C ASP A 130 4.84 -2.32 -6.31
N THR A 131 5.52 -1.78 -7.32
CA THR A 131 5.02 -1.81 -8.70
C THR A 131 4.95 -3.23 -9.26
N VAL A 132 6.01 -4.04 -9.09
CA VAL A 132 6.03 -5.41 -9.63
C VAL A 132 5.03 -6.30 -8.90
N GLU A 133 4.90 -6.15 -7.59
CA GLU A 133 3.91 -6.89 -6.78
C GLU A 133 2.47 -6.52 -7.17
N MET A 134 2.15 -5.24 -7.40
CA MET A 134 0.80 -4.81 -7.83
C MET A 134 0.43 -5.42 -9.20
N ARG A 135 1.40 -5.46 -10.11
CA ARG A 135 1.20 -6.02 -11.45
C ARG A 135 1.12 -7.55 -11.41
N TYR A 136 1.89 -8.20 -10.53
CA TYR A 136 1.82 -9.64 -10.34
C TYR A 136 0.50 -10.06 -9.72
N ALA A 137 0.01 -9.34 -8.70
CA ALA A 137 -1.30 -9.57 -8.10
C ALA A 137 -2.43 -9.46 -9.15
N TRP A 138 -2.33 -8.48 -10.07
CA TRP A 138 -3.23 -8.38 -11.21
C TRP A 138 -3.14 -9.60 -12.14
N LEU A 139 -1.93 -10.08 -12.47
CA LEU A 139 -1.76 -11.29 -13.28
C LEU A 139 -2.36 -12.53 -12.60
N GLN A 140 -2.08 -12.73 -11.32
CA GLN A 140 -2.66 -13.80 -10.51
C GLN A 140 -4.17 -13.75 -10.56
N ARG A 141 -4.76 -12.56 -10.38
CA ARG A 141 -6.19 -12.34 -10.50
C ARG A 141 -6.71 -12.73 -11.90
N CYS A 142 -6.05 -12.30 -12.97
CA CYS A 142 -6.43 -12.64 -14.33
C CYS A 142 -6.34 -14.14 -14.64
N ALA A 143 -5.38 -14.85 -14.05
CA ALA A 143 -5.26 -16.30 -14.18
C ALA A 143 -6.30 -17.05 -13.34
N ASN A 144 -6.72 -16.48 -12.20
CA ASN A 144 -7.66 -17.10 -11.25
C ASN A 144 -9.14 -16.71 -11.49
N GLN A 145 -9.47 -15.73 -12.35
CA GLN A 145 -10.83 -15.23 -12.64
C GLN A 145 -11.29 -15.62 -14.06
N SER A 146 -12.47 -16.19 -14.35
CA SER A 146 -13.80 -16.03 -13.71
C SER A 146 -14.10 -14.58 -13.37
N THR A 147 -14.52 -13.85 -14.41
CA THR A 147 -14.69 -12.41 -14.63
C THR A 147 -15.65 -11.64 -13.71
N THR A 148 -15.90 -12.06 -12.48
CA THR A 148 -16.83 -11.34 -11.61
C THR A 148 -16.08 -10.32 -10.75
N ILE A 149 -15.96 -9.09 -11.25
CA ILE A 149 -15.97 -7.94 -10.33
C ILE A 149 -17.37 -7.97 -9.71
N PRO A 150 -17.53 -8.09 -8.38
CA PRO A 150 -18.84 -7.91 -7.78
C PRO A 150 -19.37 -6.57 -8.24
N SER A 151 -20.45 -6.58 -9.00
CA SER A 151 -21.22 -5.37 -9.24
C SER A 151 -21.79 -4.96 -7.88
N LEU A 152 -21.01 -4.20 -7.11
CA LEU A 152 -21.55 -3.48 -5.96
C LEU A 152 -22.52 -2.45 -6.55
N GLN A 153 -23.78 -2.88 -6.67
CA GLN A 153 -24.89 -2.00 -6.91
C GLN A 153 -24.82 -0.92 -5.85
N SER A 154 -24.75 0.33 -6.30
CA SER A 154 -25.12 1.49 -5.50
C SER A 154 -26.49 1.20 -4.87
N SER A 155 -26.50 0.77 -3.61
CA SER A 155 -27.72 0.74 -2.81
C SER A 155 -28.02 2.18 -2.38
N THR A 156 -28.37 3.03 -3.35
CA THR A 156 -29.25 4.17 -3.10
C THR A 156 -30.65 3.60 -2.93
N ALA A 157 -30.95 3.17 -1.71
CA ALA A 157 -32.34 3.02 -1.27
C ALA A 157 -32.71 4.32 -0.56
N GLU A 158 -33.08 5.33 -1.36
CA GLU A 158 -34.08 6.29 -0.93
C GLU A 158 -35.37 5.50 -0.71
N ASN A 159 -35.78 5.36 0.54
CA ASN A 159 -37.12 4.92 0.88
C ASN A 159 -37.74 6.00 1.76
N ASP A 160 -38.24 7.05 1.09
CA ASP A 160 -39.33 7.88 1.59
C ASP A 160 -40.59 7.02 1.64
N GLY A 161 -41.19 6.86 2.82
CA GLY A 161 -42.50 6.20 2.92
C GLY A 161 -42.92 5.66 4.28
N GLN A 162 -43.51 6.56 5.08
CA GLN A 162 -44.55 6.32 6.09
C GLN A 162 -44.22 5.62 7.42
N ALA A 163 -44.43 6.40 8.49
CA ALA A 163 -44.38 6.03 9.89
C ALA A 163 -45.52 5.11 10.33
N PRO A 164 -45.28 4.25 11.34
CA PRO A 164 -46.28 3.91 12.34
C PRO A 164 -46.09 4.77 13.60
N GLU A 165 -47.21 5.35 14.05
CA GLU A 165 -47.33 6.15 15.27
C GLU A 165 -47.02 5.35 16.55
N ASN A 166 -46.49 6.07 17.55
CA ASN A 166 -46.40 5.79 18.99
C ASN A 166 -45.16 5.06 19.55
N ILE A 167 -44.10 5.82 19.84
CA ILE A 167 -43.05 5.51 20.85
C ILE A 167 -42.61 6.84 21.53
N PRO A 168 -42.34 6.88 22.86
CA PRO A 168 -42.28 8.12 23.64
C PRO A 168 -41.04 8.98 23.40
N HIS A 169 -41.16 10.26 23.76
CA HIS A 169 -40.13 11.30 23.74
C HIS A 169 -38.77 10.85 24.33
N GLU A 170 -37.86 10.40 23.48
CA GLU A 170 -36.42 10.44 23.76
C GLU A 170 -35.79 11.67 23.11
N ALA A 171 -34.86 12.27 23.83
CA ALA A 171 -34.26 13.55 23.53
C ALA A 171 -33.61 13.58 22.14
N ASN A 172 -33.91 14.65 21.43
CA ASN A 172 -33.44 15.01 20.09
C ASN A 172 -31.89 15.14 20.07
N ARG A 173 -31.17 14.03 19.97
CA ARG A 173 -29.79 13.99 19.48
C ARG A 173 -29.89 13.71 17.98
N GLY A 174 -29.28 14.56 17.15
CA GLY A 174 -29.19 14.33 15.71
C GLY A 174 -28.55 12.97 15.39
N PRO A 175 -28.54 12.55 14.10
CA PRO A 175 -27.92 11.29 13.74
C PRO A 175 -26.46 11.25 14.25
N PRO A 176 -25.99 10.10 14.77
CA PRO A 176 -24.66 9.99 15.33
C PRO A 176 -23.61 10.40 14.29
N TYR A 177 -22.66 11.23 14.71
CA TYR A 177 -21.59 11.71 13.84
C TYR A 177 -20.73 10.51 13.38
N LYS A 178 -20.41 10.46 12.08
CA LYS A 178 -19.67 9.35 11.47
C LYS A 178 -18.36 9.86 10.89
N LEU A 179 -17.25 9.33 11.40
CA LEU A 179 -15.93 9.56 10.84
C LEU A 179 -15.78 8.80 9.52
N LYS A 180 -15.24 9.46 8.50
CA LYS A 180 -14.91 8.85 7.21
C LYS A 180 -13.40 8.85 7.02
N LEU A 181 -12.85 7.69 6.68
CA LEU A 181 -11.43 7.48 6.41
C LEU A 181 -11.27 6.81 5.04
N TYR A 182 -10.15 7.05 4.37
CA TYR A 182 -9.92 6.63 2.99
C TYR A 182 -8.56 5.98 2.81
N LYS A 183 -8.49 4.98 1.92
CA LYS A 183 -7.24 4.34 1.47
C LYS A 183 -7.37 3.87 0.03
N ALA A 184 -6.34 4.12 -0.77
CA ALA A 184 -6.21 3.46 -2.07
C ALA A 184 -5.67 2.03 -1.90
N ALA A 185 -6.23 1.08 -2.63
CA ALA A 185 -5.79 -0.31 -2.64
C ALA A 185 -5.86 -0.92 -4.05
N GLU A 186 -5.00 -1.90 -4.32
CA GLU A 186 -5.04 -2.70 -5.55
C GLU A 186 -5.93 -3.92 -5.31
N LEU A 187 -6.92 -4.16 -6.19
CA LEU A 187 -7.93 -5.21 -6.01
C LEU A 187 -7.42 -6.64 -6.18
N GLY A 188 -6.29 -6.87 -6.85
CA GLY A 188 -5.60 -8.15 -6.82
C GLY A 188 -5.09 -8.47 -5.41
N ARG A 189 -4.53 -7.48 -4.70
CA ARG A 189 -4.08 -7.61 -3.30
C ARG A 189 -5.23 -7.59 -2.31
N ALA A 190 -6.30 -6.87 -2.60
CA ALA A 190 -7.51 -6.76 -1.78
C ALA A 190 -8.65 -7.66 -2.28
N HIS A 191 -8.34 -8.80 -2.88
CA HIS A 191 -9.34 -9.65 -3.51
C HIS A 191 -10.25 -10.37 -2.50
N ARG A 192 -9.82 -10.53 -1.23
CA ARG A 192 -10.64 -11.08 -0.14
C ARG A 192 -11.27 -9.99 0.70
N LEU A 193 -11.12 -8.73 0.32
CA LEU A 193 -11.70 -7.62 1.07
C LEU A 193 -13.23 -7.74 1.13
N PHE A 194 -13.81 -8.24 0.05
CA PHE A 194 -15.23 -8.56 -0.04
C PHE A 194 -15.42 -10.06 -0.33
N ASP A 195 -16.45 -10.64 0.26
CA ASP A 195 -16.93 -11.97 -0.06
C ASP A 195 -17.60 -12.01 -1.44
N GLU A 196 -18.09 -13.19 -1.82
CA GLU A 196 -18.80 -13.41 -3.08
C GLU A 196 -20.12 -12.61 -3.21
N ASN A 197 -20.68 -12.15 -2.09
CA ASN A 197 -21.88 -11.32 -2.04
C ASN A 197 -21.57 -9.82 -2.09
N GLY A 198 -20.29 -9.45 -2.12
CA GLY A 198 -19.84 -8.06 -2.03
C GLY A 198 -19.89 -7.48 -0.61
N ALA A 199 -20.16 -8.31 0.40
CA ALA A 199 -20.06 -7.95 1.81
C ALA A 199 -18.60 -8.01 2.25
N PHE A 200 -18.25 -7.26 3.29
CA PHE A 200 -16.87 -7.17 3.77
C PHE A 200 -16.43 -8.46 4.49
N ASP A 201 -15.22 -8.96 4.20
CA ASP A 201 -14.72 -10.26 4.70
C ASP A 201 -13.32 -10.14 5.37
N CYS A 202 -12.28 -9.92 4.57
CA CYS A 202 -10.88 -9.95 5.03
C CYS A 202 -10.22 -8.57 5.03
N ILE A 203 -10.35 -7.83 6.14
CA ILE A 203 -9.65 -6.53 6.30
C ILE A 203 -8.13 -6.66 6.23
N ALA A 204 -7.57 -7.82 6.57
CA ALA A 204 -6.12 -8.03 6.65
C ALA A 204 -5.38 -7.68 5.34
N ASP A 205 -6.06 -7.76 4.19
CA ASP A 205 -5.52 -7.35 2.89
C ASP A 205 -5.24 -5.83 2.78
N LEU A 206 -5.75 -5.01 3.73
CA LEU A 206 -5.48 -3.57 3.82
C LEU A 206 -4.33 -3.20 4.75
N ARG A 207 -3.67 -4.17 5.39
CA ARG A 207 -2.55 -3.91 6.28
C ARG A 207 -1.36 -3.34 5.50
N SER A 208 -0.70 -2.34 6.09
CA SER A 208 0.61 -1.87 5.66
C SER A 208 1.71 -2.60 6.44
N PRO A 209 2.79 -3.03 5.79
CA PRO A 209 3.90 -3.73 6.46
C PRO A 209 4.71 -2.77 7.35
N ALA A 210 5.39 -3.35 8.35
CA ALA A 210 6.38 -2.65 9.16
C ALA A 210 7.78 -2.66 8.49
N PRO A 211 8.70 -1.72 8.86
CA PRO A 211 8.46 -0.58 9.73
C PRO A 211 7.68 0.54 9.04
N SER A 212 6.87 1.26 9.82
CA SER A 212 6.00 2.35 9.38
C SER A 212 6.04 3.53 10.36
N ASP A 213 5.19 4.55 10.21
CA ASP A 213 5.24 5.77 11.03
C ASP A 213 5.04 5.52 12.53
N PHE A 214 4.24 4.51 12.88
CA PHE A 214 3.88 4.28 14.29
C PHE A 214 4.04 2.82 14.72
N THR A 215 4.50 1.94 13.82
CA THR A 215 4.80 0.55 14.15
C THR A 215 6.17 0.13 13.64
N ALA A 216 7.00 -0.40 14.54
CA ALA A 216 8.35 -0.87 14.24
C ALA A 216 8.39 -2.29 13.66
N HIS A 217 7.54 -3.19 14.19
CA HIS A 217 7.64 -4.64 13.94
C HIS A 217 6.32 -5.28 13.52
N SER A 218 5.20 -4.58 13.69
CA SER A 218 3.86 -5.11 13.43
C SER A 218 3.22 -4.38 12.26
N SER A 219 2.57 -5.12 11.38
CA SER A 219 1.70 -4.51 10.37
C SER A 219 0.54 -3.76 11.03
N ALA A 220 0.08 -2.67 10.42
CA ALA A 220 -1.03 -1.85 10.91
C ALA A 220 -1.87 -1.31 9.75
N PHE A 221 -3.07 -0.84 10.04
CA PHE A 221 -3.93 -0.21 9.05
C PHE A 221 -3.73 1.29 9.08
N TYR A 222 -3.54 1.88 7.90
CA TYR A 222 -3.33 3.31 7.74
C TYR A 222 -4.35 3.88 6.78
N PHE A 223 -5.08 4.90 7.23
CA PHE A 223 -6.08 5.61 6.44
C PHE A 223 -5.88 7.13 6.54
N SER A 224 -6.33 7.86 5.53
CA SER A 224 -6.38 9.32 5.56
C SER A 224 -7.81 9.78 5.82
N PRO A 225 -8.04 10.82 6.65
CA PRO A 225 -9.35 11.46 6.73
C PRO A 225 -9.65 12.32 5.48
N ASP A 226 -8.62 12.58 4.67
CA ASP A 226 -8.71 13.38 3.45
C ASP A 226 -8.85 12.48 2.22
N ILE A 227 -9.97 12.63 1.52
CA ILE A 227 -10.25 11.85 0.31
C ILE A 227 -9.27 12.18 -0.82
N GLU A 228 -8.83 13.43 -0.94
CA GLU A 228 -7.97 13.87 -2.04
C GLU A 228 -6.56 13.30 -1.89
N VAL A 229 -6.06 13.17 -0.65
CA VAL A 229 -4.79 12.46 -0.37
C VAL A 229 -4.86 11.02 -0.86
N ALA A 230 -5.92 10.31 -0.50
CA ALA A 230 -6.09 8.91 -0.92
C ALA A 230 -6.34 8.79 -2.44
N GLN A 231 -7.00 9.77 -3.07
CA GLN A 231 -7.14 9.83 -4.52
C GLN A 231 -5.82 10.04 -5.24
N LEU A 232 -4.96 10.91 -4.72
CA LEU A 232 -3.64 11.19 -5.28
C LEU A 232 -2.74 9.95 -5.20
N GLU A 233 -2.76 9.24 -4.07
CA GLU A 233 -2.09 7.95 -3.89
C GLU A 233 -2.62 6.89 -4.87
N GLY A 234 -3.94 6.80 -5.03
CA GLY A 234 -4.59 5.88 -5.97
C GLY A 234 -4.24 6.17 -7.43
N ALA A 235 -4.24 7.44 -7.83
CA ALA A 235 -3.85 7.87 -9.17
C ALA A 235 -2.39 7.53 -9.47
N TYR A 236 -1.48 7.69 -8.50
CA TYR A 236 -0.08 7.31 -8.67
C TYR A 236 0.10 5.80 -8.78
N ALA A 237 -0.58 5.02 -7.94
CA ALA A 237 -0.60 3.56 -8.06
C ALA A 237 -1.10 3.13 -9.45
N LYS A 238 -2.19 3.75 -9.94
CA LYS A 238 -2.74 3.49 -11.27
C LYS A 238 -1.76 3.85 -12.38
N ARG A 239 -1.03 4.96 -12.25
CA ARG A 239 -0.01 5.36 -13.22
C ARG A 239 1.07 4.30 -13.36
N ARG A 240 1.57 3.76 -12.24
CA ARG A 240 2.61 2.71 -12.21
C ARG A 240 2.09 1.33 -12.62
N ALA A 241 0.82 1.04 -12.36
CA ALA A 241 0.19 -0.23 -12.65
C ALA A 241 -1.10 -0.05 -13.46
N SER A 242 -0.96 0.44 -14.70
CA SER A 242 -2.08 0.88 -15.55
C SER A 242 -3.14 -0.20 -15.83
N ARG A 243 -2.74 -1.47 -15.81
CA ARG A 243 -3.64 -2.62 -15.98
C ARG A 243 -4.28 -3.08 -14.67
N SER A 244 -3.65 -2.79 -13.54
CA SER A 244 -4.18 -3.15 -12.23
C SER A 244 -5.45 -2.35 -11.93
N SER A 245 -6.35 -2.97 -11.16
CA SER A 245 -7.59 -2.33 -10.73
C SER A 245 -7.34 -1.69 -9.37
N ILE A 246 -7.16 -0.37 -9.37
CA ILE A 246 -6.97 0.40 -8.14
C ILE A 246 -8.33 0.92 -7.70
N VAL A 247 -8.64 0.76 -6.42
CA VAL A 247 -9.87 1.22 -5.80
C VAL A 247 -9.58 2.19 -4.67
N LEU A 248 -10.50 3.13 -4.48
CA LEU A 248 -10.57 3.95 -3.29
C LEU A 248 -11.55 3.32 -2.30
N ILE A 249 -11.06 2.90 -1.15
CA ILE A 249 -11.87 2.34 -0.07
C ILE A 249 -12.19 3.46 0.92
N GLN A 250 -13.47 3.62 1.24
CA GLN A 250 -13.92 4.45 2.35
C GLN A 250 -14.33 3.54 3.51
N ILE A 251 -13.86 3.87 4.71
CA ILE A 251 -14.33 3.34 5.98
C ILE A 251 -15.18 4.40 6.65
N THR A 252 -16.30 3.97 7.23
CA THR A 252 -17.17 4.82 8.05
C THR A 252 -17.26 4.23 9.44
N ILE A 253 -16.91 5.01 10.46
CA ILE A 253 -16.89 4.58 11.87
C ILE A 253 -17.79 5.54 12.65
N PRO A 254 -18.77 5.05 13.45
CA PRO A 254 -19.52 5.91 14.36
C PRO A 254 -18.58 6.47 15.43
N VAL A 255 -18.59 7.79 15.63
CA VAL A 255 -17.66 8.43 16.59
C VAL A 255 -17.97 8.01 18.03
N ASP A 256 -19.24 7.75 18.35
CA ASP A 256 -19.62 7.21 19.66
C ASP A 256 -18.92 5.86 19.99
N GLU A 257 -18.50 5.06 19.00
CA GLU A 257 -17.73 3.84 19.27
C GLU A 257 -16.26 4.14 19.55
N ILE A 258 -15.70 5.19 18.95
CA ILE A 258 -14.35 5.69 19.27
C ILE A 258 -14.35 6.28 20.69
N ASP A 259 -15.37 7.06 21.04
CA ASP A 259 -15.51 7.71 22.36
C ASP A 259 -15.72 6.71 23.51
N LYS A 260 -16.07 5.46 23.21
CA LYS A 260 -16.18 4.36 24.20
C LYS A 260 -14.83 3.70 24.50
N LEU A 261 -13.83 3.88 23.65
CA LEU A 261 -12.50 3.33 23.92
C LEU A 261 -11.89 4.04 25.15
N PRO A 262 -11.16 3.30 26.00
CA PRO A 262 -10.38 3.91 27.07
C PRO A 262 -9.37 4.94 26.54
N ASP A 263 -9.09 6.00 27.30
CA ASP A 263 -8.13 7.04 26.91
C ASP A 263 -6.73 6.47 26.61
N GLU A 264 -6.34 5.39 27.29
CA GLU A 264 -5.08 4.69 27.05
C GLU A 264 -5.01 3.94 25.70
N GLU A 265 -6.14 3.66 25.05
CA GLU A 265 -6.24 2.97 23.76
C GLU A 265 -6.19 3.93 22.57
N ILE A 266 -6.29 5.24 22.82
CA ILE A 266 -6.27 6.28 21.77
C ILE A 266 -5.15 7.27 22.03
N LEU A 267 -4.24 7.39 21.07
CA LEU A 267 -3.27 8.47 21.02
C LEU A 267 -3.57 9.41 19.85
N SER A 268 -4.21 10.54 20.12
CA SER A 268 -4.62 11.50 19.08
C SER A 268 -3.92 12.85 19.19
N GLY A 269 -4.08 13.69 18.17
CA GLY A 269 -3.55 15.05 18.16
C GLY A 269 -2.03 15.16 18.00
N LEU A 270 -1.35 14.07 17.59
CA LEU A 270 0.10 14.09 17.43
C LEU A 270 0.51 14.93 16.21
N HIS A 271 1.08 16.11 16.44
CA HIS A 271 1.56 16.99 15.39
C HIS A 271 3.07 16.85 15.21
N TRP A 272 3.57 17.07 13.99
CA TRP A 272 4.99 16.88 13.67
C TRP A 272 5.96 17.77 14.46
N THR A 273 5.47 18.86 15.04
CA THR A 273 6.26 19.72 15.93
C THR A 273 6.46 19.11 17.31
N ASP A 274 5.64 18.14 17.69
CA ASP A 274 5.63 17.56 19.03
C ASP A 274 6.78 16.58 19.20
N LEU A 275 7.46 16.66 20.34
CA LEU A 275 8.56 15.75 20.64
C LEU A 275 8.11 14.28 20.66
N LEU A 276 6.91 14.03 21.19
CA LEU A 276 6.34 12.68 21.25
C LEU A 276 6.13 12.10 19.85
N TRP A 277 5.56 12.87 18.92
CA TRP A 277 5.39 12.42 17.54
C TRP A 277 6.75 12.09 16.91
N LYS A 278 7.75 12.96 17.08
CA LYS A 278 9.10 12.75 16.52
C LYS A 278 9.75 11.50 17.08
N GLN A 279 9.63 11.26 18.39
CA GLN A 279 10.15 10.07 19.05
C GLN A 279 9.48 8.79 18.52
N LEU A 280 8.15 8.80 18.40
CA LEU A 280 7.41 7.65 17.87
C LEU A 280 7.78 7.33 16.43
N VAL A 281 7.81 8.34 15.54
CA VAL A 281 8.16 8.15 14.14
C VAL A 281 9.60 7.71 13.98
N TRP A 282 10.54 8.37 14.65
CA TRP A 282 11.95 8.05 14.56
C TRP A 282 12.22 6.60 15.01
N SER A 283 11.72 6.20 16.19
CA SER A 283 11.91 4.83 16.68
C SER A 283 11.18 3.79 15.81
N SER A 284 9.96 4.08 15.37
CA SER A 284 9.16 3.14 14.55
C SER A 284 9.80 2.89 13.19
N ARG A 285 10.17 3.96 12.48
CA ARG A 285 10.80 3.89 11.15
C ARG A 285 12.16 3.22 11.15
N ARG A 286 12.85 3.19 12.30
CA ARG A 286 14.12 2.50 12.51
C ARG A 286 13.98 1.03 12.88
N GLY A 287 12.75 0.54 13.05
CA GLY A 287 12.52 -0.82 13.55
C GLY A 287 12.99 -0.98 15.00
N GLU A 288 13.00 0.09 15.80
CA GLU A 288 13.47 0.02 17.18
C GLU A 288 12.36 -0.43 18.12
N ILE A 289 12.77 -1.21 19.12
CA ILE A 289 11.93 -1.64 20.23
C ILE A 289 11.63 -0.42 21.11
N MET A 290 10.43 0.16 21.02
CA MET A 290 10.03 1.36 21.79
C MET A 290 10.34 1.22 23.29
N SER A 291 11.25 2.03 23.82
CA SER A 291 11.76 1.90 25.19
C SER A 291 11.23 3.03 26.09
N GLY A 292 11.45 2.90 27.41
CA GLY A 292 11.04 3.90 28.40
C GLY A 292 9.55 4.25 28.32
N ASP A 293 9.26 5.54 28.33
CA ASP A 293 7.89 6.10 28.33
C ASP A 293 7.11 5.82 27.03
N LEU A 294 7.79 5.45 25.94
CA LEU A 294 7.12 5.11 24.68
C LEU A 294 6.50 3.71 24.71
N ARG A 295 6.91 2.85 25.65
CA ARG A 295 6.42 1.46 25.74
C ARG A 295 4.90 1.39 25.89
N LYS A 296 4.30 2.36 26.59
CA LYS A 296 2.84 2.41 26.80
C LYS A 296 2.04 2.62 25.51
N TYR A 297 2.69 3.06 24.43
CA TYR A 297 2.06 3.21 23.12
C TYR A 297 2.18 1.95 22.26
N ARG A 298 2.79 0.88 22.78
CA ARG A 298 2.75 -0.43 22.11
C ARG A 298 1.37 -1.03 22.33
N GLY A 299 0.67 -1.29 21.24
CA GLY A 299 -0.62 -1.97 21.26
C GLY A 299 -1.82 -1.06 21.50
N VAL A 300 -1.64 0.26 21.45
CA VAL A 300 -2.78 1.19 21.44
C VAL A 300 -3.62 0.94 20.18
N THR A 301 -4.93 0.85 20.36
CA THR A 301 -5.88 0.59 19.27
C THR A 301 -5.78 1.64 18.15
N ILE A 302 -5.73 2.93 18.49
CA ILE A 302 -5.76 4.03 17.51
C ILE A 302 -4.62 5.04 17.77
N ILE A 303 -3.91 5.42 16.71
CA ILE A 303 -3.03 6.59 16.71
C ILE A 303 -3.44 7.56 15.59
N VAL A 304 -3.64 8.82 15.92
CA VAL A 304 -3.93 9.90 14.97
C VAL A 304 -2.81 10.93 15.00
N GLY A 305 -2.16 11.14 13.86
CA GLY A 305 -1.08 12.11 13.78
C GLY A 305 -0.66 12.51 12.39
N THR A 306 0.30 13.43 12.32
CA THR A 306 0.89 13.86 11.05
C THR A 306 1.57 12.67 10.33
N LYS A 307 1.44 12.61 9.01
CA LYS A 307 2.08 11.61 8.16
C LYS A 307 3.51 12.00 7.83
N ALA A 308 4.44 11.06 8.04
CA ALA A 308 5.84 11.28 7.69
C ALA A 308 6.06 10.97 6.19
N ARG A 309 7.02 11.67 5.58
CA ARG A 309 7.29 11.59 4.14
C ARG A 309 8.38 10.60 3.81
N LEU A 310 9.50 10.62 4.52
CA LEU A 310 10.71 9.96 4.04
C LEU A 310 10.64 8.42 4.18
N PRO A 311 11.46 7.67 3.43
CA PRO A 311 11.56 6.24 3.66
C PRO A 311 12.31 5.91 4.96
N ASN A 312 12.11 4.69 5.46
CA ASN A 312 12.72 4.17 6.69
C ASN A 312 14.24 4.42 6.76
N ALA A 313 14.95 4.20 5.65
CA ALA A 313 16.40 4.39 5.56
C ALA A 313 16.86 5.83 5.84
N ALA A 314 16.03 6.83 5.59
CA ALA A 314 16.34 8.22 5.94
C ALA A 314 16.37 8.41 7.46
N TYR A 315 15.40 7.85 8.18
CA TYR A 315 15.33 7.92 9.65
C TYR A 315 16.45 7.13 10.33
N SER A 316 16.89 6.01 9.74
CA SER A 316 18.06 5.26 10.20
C SER A 316 19.35 6.07 10.15
N LYS A 317 19.44 7.06 9.26
CA LYS A 317 20.60 7.96 9.14
C LYS A 317 20.55 9.17 10.08
N MET A 318 19.40 9.44 10.71
CA MET A 318 19.27 10.52 11.69
C MET A 318 19.88 10.13 13.04
N GLU A 319 20.55 11.07 13.70
CA GLU A 319 21.17 10.86 15.00
C GLU A 319 20.15 10.96 16.13
N SER A 320 19.11 11.79 15.95
CA SER A 320 18.09 12.02 16.96
C SER A 320 16.70 12.29 16.37
N PRO A 321 15.61 12.11 17.15
CA PRO A 321 14.29 12.59 16.78
C PRO A 321 14.25 14.10 16.46
N GLY A 322 15.19 14.87 17.03
CA GLY A 322 15.32 16.32 16.79
C GLY A 322 15.67 16.66 15.34
N ASP A 323 16.25 15.72 14.59
CA ASP A 323 16.65 15.89 13.19
C ASP A 323 15.44 15.87 12.24
N ILE A 324 14.28 15.40 12.70
CA ILE A 324 13.05 15.44 11.91
C ILE A 324 12.59 16.90 11.76
N LYS A 325 12.69 17.43 10.54
CA LYS A 325 12.26 18.78 10.15
C LYS A 325 11.08 18.73 9.17
N LYS A 326 10.66 19.90 8.70
CA LYS A 326 9.48 20.08 7.83
C LYS A 326 9.56 19.30 6.52
N ASP A 327 10.76 19.16 5.95
CA ASP A 327 11.03 18.37 4.73
C ASP A 327 10.82 16.86 4.92
N CYS A 328 10.73 16.39 6.16
CA CYS A 328 10.42 15.01 6.51
C CYS A 328 8.91 14.74 6.60
N ILE A 329 8.07 15.75 6.37
CA ILE A 329 6.62 15.70 6.57
C ILE A 329 5.91 15.55 5.23
N TYR A 330 4.88 14.71 5.19
CA TYR A 330 4.09 14.53 3.99
C TYR A 330 3.17 15.74 3.83
N MET A 331 3.61 16.67 3.00
CA MET A 331 2.88 17.89 2.70
C MET A 331 1.95 17.64 1.51
N VAL A 332 0.66 17.92 1.69
CA VAL A 332 -0.28 17.94 0.58
C VAL A 332 -0.28 19.38 0.04
N THR A 333 -0.38 19.55 -1.29
CA THR A 333 -0.23 20.85 -1.99
C THR A 333 -1.02 21.98 -1.32
N GLU A 334 -0.71 23.25 -1.64
CA GLU A 334 -1.35 24.47 -1.06
C GLU A 334 -2.90 24.55 -1.12
N LYS A 335 -3.57 23.56 -1.72
CA LYS A 335 -5.02 23.43 -1.80
C LYS A 335 -5.72 23.07 -0.48
N PHE A 336 -5.01 22.61 0.55
CA PHE A 336 -5.61 22.12 1.80
C PHE A 336 -5.48 23.13 2.96
N GLU A 337 -6.52 23.22 3.81
CA GLU A 337 -6.54 24.07 5.01
C GLU A 337 -5.43 23.71 6.01
N SER A 338 -5.01 22.44 6.04
CA SER A 338 -3.80 21.98 6.71
C SER A 338 -2.79 21.48 5.68
N PRO A 339 -1.59 22.06 5.61
CA PRO A 339 -0.64 21.71 4.57
C PRO A 339 0.06 20.36 4.85
N SER A 340 -0.10 19.77 6.05
CA SER A 340 0.44 18.45 6.39
C SER A 340 -0.67 17.38 6.44
N ALA A 341 -0.46 16.25 5.76
CA ALA A 341 -1.42 15.16 5.81
C ALA A 341 -1.52 14.55 7.21
N ILE A 342 -2.74 14.23 7.62
CA ILE A 342 -3.04 13.44 8.82
C ILE A 342 -3.29 11.99 8.40
N GLN A 343 -2.89 11.07 9.26
CA GLN A 343 -3.21 9.65 9.12
C GLN A 343 -3.82 9.11 10.41
N TRP A 344 -4.73 8.15 10.23
CA TRP A 344 -5.30 7.31 11.26
C TRP A 344 -4.66 5.94 11.14
N MET A 345 -3.93 5.55 12.17
CA MET A 345 -3.35 4.23 12.32
C MET A 345 -4.21 3.42 13.27
N PHE A 346 -4.60 2.22 12.84
CA PHE A 346 -5.17 1.19 13.69
C PHE A 346 -4.14 0.07 13.81
N SER A 347 -3.81 -0.30 15.04
CA SER A 347 -2.81 -1.33 15.30
C SER A 347 -3.34 -2.72 14.94
N ALA A 348 -2.59 -3.77 15.29
CA ALA A 348 -3.11 -5.13 15.20
C ALA A 348 -4.33 -5.33 16.13
N GLU A 349 -4.30 -4.70 17.30
CA GLU A 349 -5.39 -4.65 18.26
C GLU A 349 -6.59 -3.87 17.70
N GLY A 350 -6.34 -2.83 16.90
CA GLY A 350 -7.37 -2.08 16.19
C GLY A 350 -8.06 -2.85 15.05
N GLU A 351 -7.64 -4.06 14.70
CA GLU A 351 -8.32 -4.87 13.67
C GLU A 351 -9.74 -5.25 14.09
N GLU A 352 -9.89 -5.75 15.32
CA GLU A 352 -11.19 -6.18 15.85
C GLU A 352 -12.15 -5.00 15.92
N PHE A 353 -11.67 -3.85 16.41
CA PHE A 353 -12.42 -2.61 16.40
C PHE A 353 -12.91 -2.22 14.99
N LEU A 354 -12.02 -2.29 13.98
CA LEU A 354 -12.39 -1.99 12.59
C LEU A 354 -13.39 -2.99 12.03
N ARG A 355 -13.31 -4.27 12.41
CA ARG A 355 -14.23 -5.31 11.97
C ARG A 355 -15.63 -5.11 12.56
N ASP A 356 -15.70 -4.76 13.84
CA ASP A 356 -16.95 -4.65 14.58
C ASP A 356 -17.69 -3.33 14.32
N HIS A 357 -16.94 -2.25 14.10
CA HIS A 357 -17.51 -0.90 14.02
C HIS A 357 -17.27 -0.18 12.68
N GLY A 358 -16.38 -0.72 11.83
CA GLY A 358 -16.09 -0.15 10.52
C GLY A 358 -17.07 -0.62 9.45
N SER A 359 -17.63 0.33 8.71
CA SER A 359 -18.39 0.06 7.48
C SER A 359 -17.56 0.43 6.26
N PHE A 360 -17.28 -0.54 5.40
CA PHE A 360 -16.38 -0.42 4.26
C PHE A 360 -17.15 -0.35 2.95
N LYS A 361 -16.69 0.53 2.04
CA LYS A 361 -17.21 0.57 0.67
C LYS A 361 -16.12 1.01 -0.30
N VAL A 362 -16.20 0.51 -1.54
CA VAL A 362 -15.45 1.10 -2.66
C VAL A 362 -16.20 2.32 -3.15
N VAL A 363 -15.53 3.48 -3.19
CA VAL A 363 -16.13 4.76 -3.61
C VAL A 363 -15.64 5.26 -4.96
N SER A 364 -14.52 4.74 -5.45
CA SER A 364 -13.99 5.07 -6.78
C SER A 364 -13.11 3.95 -7.32
N TYR A 365 -13.02 3.88 -8.64
CA TYR A 365 -12.08 3.06 -9.40
C TYR A 365 -11.18 3.99 -10.20
N PHE A 366 -9.88 3.67 -10.29
CA PHE A 366 -8.92 4.40 -11.11
C PHE A 366 -8.52 3.59 -12.35
#